data_AF-A0A7D3WNX3-F1
#
_entry.id   AF-A0A7D3WNX3-F1
#
_cell.length_a   1.000
_cell.length_b   1.000
_cell.length_c   1.000
_cell.angle_alpha   90.00
_cell.angle_beta   90.00
_cell.angle_gamma   90.00
#
_symmetry.space_group_name_H-M   'P 1'
#
loop_
_entity.id
_entity.type
_entity.pdbx_description
1 polymer ?
#
loop_
_entity_poly.entity_id
_entity_poly.type
_entity_poly.pdbx_seq_one_letter_code
_entity_poly.pdbx_strand_id
1 'polypeptide(L)'
;MNLLIRAALLWFCFISLAGPAKEAIGQQLIIRKSYILLESAKNRITYVRTQRTRLGKPEQVDIVNILADSTYFLHSSGEDADSRLNGFYPTDKLLVTLAVLPDEQTGQVTWNLVNIDTLSSRARVPLEAVLRNGVEQLVAYKRQLPVLNMLTRRLDWQPIIKRQGRYYTTPNQVLTEYFLVRRRPVWFPGTADNVTLNCGAQPFAPADFAALQKRLILTFPKLADRPFVAGEIIVRLHLASKAPALYTFWSIPLKVFDGPPAILYFGAVDLKFKPGIGVISGKYPDHFHMSYDNGYNTFFDTVSIEVLTSPK
;
A
#
# COMPACT_ATOMS: atom_id res chain seq x y z
N MET A 1 -2.57 40.49 15.58
CA MET A 1 -2.28 40.33 14.14
C MET A 1 -0.78 40.58 13.92
N ASN A 2 0.08 39.56 14.08
CA ASN A 2 1.50 39.50 13.66
C ASN A 2 2.26 38.36 14.36
N LEU A 3 1.93 37.11 14.03
CA LEU A 3 2.82 35.96 14.24
C LEU A 3 2.61 34.92 13.11
N LEU A 4 1.36 34.76 12.66
CA LEU A 4 0.99 33.94 11.50
C LEU A 4 1.58 34.41 10.16
N ILE A 5 1.80 35.72 9.98
CA ILE A 5 2.40 36.25 8.73
C ILE A 5 3.92 35.97 8.68
N ARG A 6 4.61 35.90 9.82
CA ARG A 6 6.05 35.58 9.86
C ARG A 6 6.34 34.09 9.65
N ALA A 7 5.46 33.19 10.11
CA ALA A 7 5.56 31.76 9.82
C ALA A 7 5.26 31.44 8.34
N ALA A 8 4.31 32.14 7.72
CA ALA A 8 4.01 31.99 6.30
C ALA A 8 5.12 32.51 5.38
N LEU A 9 5.80 33.61 5.76
CA LEU A 9 6.91 34.18 4.99
C LEU A 9 8.21 33.37 5.10
N LEU A 10 8.52 32.78 6.26
CA LEU A 10 9.66 31.87 6.42
C LEU A 10 9.47 30.56 5.63
N TRP A 11 8.22 30.10 5.45
CA TRP A 11 7.92 28.95 4.60
C TRP A 11 7.98 29.29 3.10
N PHE A 12 7.56 30.50 2.70
CA PHE A 12 7.66 30.97 1.32
C PHE A 12 9.10 31.24 0.84
N CYS A 13 10.00 31.70 1.72
CA CYS A 13 11.40 31.93 1.34
C CYS A 13 12.19 30.63 1.12
N PHE A 14 11.79 29.50 1.73
CA PHE A 14 12.38 28.19 1.40
C PHE A 14 11.90 27.63 0.06
N ILE A 15 10.70 28.01 -0.39
CA ILE A 15 10.12 27.55 -1.67
C ILE A 15 10.76 28.29 -2.87
N SER A 16 11.20 29.54 -2.68
CA SER A 16 11.75 30.35 -3.78
C SER A 16 13.20 30.05 -4.16
N LEU A 17 13.96 29.30 -3.35
CA LEU A 17 15.34 28.87 -3.67
C LEU A 17 15.41 27.51 -4.38
N ALA A 18 14.29 26.82 -4.55
CA ALA A 18 14.20 25.54 -5.29
C ALA A 18 13.86 25.71 -6.79
N GLY A 19 13.74 26.97 -7.27
CA GLY A 19 13.40 27.30 -8.65
C GLY A 19 14.28 26.63 -9.72
N PRO A 20 15.62 26.63 -9.61
CA PRO A 20 16.46 26.03 -10.65
C PRO A 20 16.68 24.51 -10.48
N ALA A 21 16.21 23.88 -9.39
CA ALA A 21 16.35 22.43 -9.17
C ALA A 21 15.23 21.60 -9.83
N LYS A 22 14.09 22.23 -10.17
CA LYS A 22 12.94 21.52 -10.76
C LYS A 22 13.15 21.15 -12.24
N GLU A 23 14.01 21.85 -12.96
CA GLU A 23 14.32 21.55 -14.37
C GLU A 23 15.45 20.52 -14.53
N ALA A 24 16.22 20.23 -13.47
CA ALA A 24 17.33 19.27 -13.50
C ALA A 24 16.89 17.82 -13.16
N ILE A 25 15.68 17.60 -12.65
CA ILE A 25 15.14 16.28 -12.29
C ILE A 25 14.18 15.78 -13.40
N GLY A 26 14.56 15.99 -14.65
CA GLY A 26 13.98 15.35 -15.83
C GLY A 26 14.68 14.05 -16.21
N GLN A 27 15.60 13.54 -15.38
CA GLN A 27 16.11 12.19 -15.56
C GLN A 27 15.02 11.21 -15.12
N GLN A 28 14.33 10.62 -16.09
CA GLN A 28 13.64 9.36 -15.89
C GLN A 28 14.62 8.42 -15.19
N LEU A 29 14.44 8.18 -13.89
CA LEU A 29 15.11 7.10 -13.20
C LEU A 29 14.84 5.84 -14.03
N ILE A 30 15.87 5.31 -14.69
CA ILE A 30 15.76 4.03 -15.37
C ILE A 30 15.61 3.00 -14.25
N ILE A 31 14.37 2.72 -13.89
CA ILE A 31 14.05 1.70 -12.91
C ILE A 31 14.35 0.36 -13.56
N ARG A 32 15.49 -0.23 -13.20
CA ARG A 32 15.90 -1.54 -13.69
C ARG A 32 14.93 -2.59 -13.14
N LYS A 33 14.12 -3.17 -14.03
CA LYS A 33 13.15 -4.20 -13.67
C LYS A 33 13.88 -5.48 -13.21
N SER A 34 13.39 -6.03 -12.12
CA SER A 34 13.77 -7.32 -11.54
C SER A 34 12.56 -8.24 -11.54
N TYR A 35 12.76 -9.51 -11.83
CA TYR A 35 11.70 -10.50 -12.02
C TYR A 35 11.68 -11.51 -10.88
N ILE A 36 10.49 -11.81 -10.39
CA ILE A 36 10.28 -12.73 -9.27
C ILE A 36 9.50 -13.93 -9.78
N LEU A 37 10.10 -15.11 -9.74
CA LEU A 37 9.39 -16.35 -10.01
C LEU A 37 8.48 -16.69 -8.83
N LEU A 38 7.17 -16.67 -9.06
CA LEU A 38 6.15 -16.90 -8.03
C LEU A 38 5.76 -18.38 -7.95
N GLU A 39 6.70 -19.18 -7.45
CA GLU A 39 6.49 -20.56 -7.07
C GLU A 39 6.98 -20.76 -5.63
N SER A 40 6.17 -21.35 -4.75
CA SER A 40 6.58 -21.61 -3.37
C SER A 40 5.87 -22.80 -2.76
N ALA A 41 6.62 -23.75 -2.20
CA ALA A 41 6.04 -24.82 -1.38
C ALA A 41 5.60 -24.35 0.02
N LYS A 42 6.03 -23.15 0.46
CA LYS A 42 5.87 -22.67 1.84
C LYS A 42 4.86 -21.54 1.99
N ASN A 43 4.64 -20.77 0.94
CA ASN A 43 3.84 -19.55 0.99
C ASN A 43 2.61 -19.70 0.11
N ARG A 44 1.50 -19.12 0.54
CA ARG A 44 0.31 -19.05 -0.31
C ARG A 44 0.46 -17.89 -1.28
N ILE A 45 0.32 -18.17 -2.57
CA ILE A 45 0.36 -17.19 -3.64
C ILE A 45 -1.00 -17.19 -4.33
N THR A 46 -1.63 -16.03 -4.42
CA THR A 46 -2.91 -15.87 -5.11
C THR A 46 -2.84 -14.78 -6.16
N TYR A 47 -3.51 -15.01 -7.28
CA TYR A 47 -3.77 -14.00 -8.30
C TYR A 47 -5.24 -13.59 -8.23
N VAL A 48 -5.51 -12.29 -8.23
CA VAL A 48 -6.85 -11.71 -8.19
C VAL A 48 -6.98 -10.82 -9.41
N ARG A 49 -7.99 -11.07 -10.24
CA ARG A 49 -8.37 -10.18 -11.33
C ARG A 49 -9.47 -9.26 -10.85
N THR A 50 -9.33 -7.96 -11.11
CA THR A 50 -10.35 -6.97 -10.75
C THR A 50 -10.68 -6.05 -11.92
N GLN A 51 -11.91 -5.55 -11.97
CA GLN A 51 -12.36 -4.67 -13.02
C GLN A 51 -13.31 -3.58 -12.46
N ARG A 52 -13.28 -2.39 -13.03
CA ARG A 52 -14.32 -1.38 -12.86
C ARG A 52 -14.69 -0.79 -14.21
N THR A 53 -15.78 -0.03 -14.27
CA THR A 53 -16.14 0.78 -15.43
C THR A 53 -16.04 2.25 -15.08
N ARG A 54 -15.18 3.01 -15.77
CA ARG A 54 -15.02 4.45 -15.60
C ARG A 54 -15.31 5.15 -16.91
N LEU A 55 -16.29 6.06 -16.92
CA LEU A 55 -16.71 6.80 -18.12
C LEU A 55 -16.97 5.88 -19.33
N GLY A 56 -17.64 4.75 -19.10
CA GLY A 56 -17.95 3.75 -20.12
C GLY A 56 -16.77 2.87 -20.57
N LYS A 57 -15.56 3.08 -20.02
CA LYS A 57 -14.38 2.27 -20.33
C LYS A 57 -14.10 1.25 -19.21
N PRO A 58 -13.90 -0.04 -19.52
CA PRO A 58 -13.47 -1.01 -18.53
C PRO A 58 -12.01 -0.75 -18.17
N GLU A 59 -11.71 -0.75 -16.87
CA GLU A 59 -10.37 -0.63 -16.33
C GLU A 59 -10.08 -1.83 -15.43
N GLN A 60 -8.86 -2.35 -15.48
CA GLN A 60 -8.46 -3.54 -14.75
C GLN A 60 -7.28 -3.28 -13.84
N VAL A 61 -7.26 -3.93 -12.69
CA VAL A 61 -6.07 -4.08 -11.85
C VAL A 61 -5.97 -5.55 -11.51
N ASP A 62 -4.83 -6.15 -11.82
CA ASP A 62 -4.53 -7.50 -11.37
C ASP A 62 -3.66 -7.42 -10.12
N ILE A 63 -3.91 -8.29 -9.15
CA ILE A 63 -3.21 -8.28 -7.87
C ILE A 63 -2.62 -9.66 -7.63
N VAL A 64 -1.31 -9.74 -7.43
CA VAL A 64 -0.66 -10.96 -6.98
C VAL A 64 -0.27 -10.79 -5.52
N ASN A 65 -0.81 -11.65 -4.66
CA ASN A 65 -0.51 -11.65 -3.23
C ASN A 65 0.41 -12.83 -2.89
N ILE A 66 1.40 -12.57 -2.05
CA ILE A 66 2.22 -13.58 -1.38
C ILE A 66 1.95 -13.43 0.11
N LEU A 67 1.25 -14.39 0.70
CA LEU A 67 1.00 -14.44 2.13
C LEU A 67 2.00 -15.41 2.76
N ALA A 68 2.99 -14.84 3.43
CA ALA A 68 3.97 -15.57 4.22
C ALA A 68 3.45 -15.76 5.65
N ASP A 69 3.81 -16.88 6.27
CA ASP A 69 3.41 -17.16 7.65
C ASP A 69 4.18 -16.29 8.66
N SER A 70 3.90 -16.48 9.95
CA SER A 70 4.48 -15.66 11.00
C SER A 70 5.94 -15.97 11.31
N THR A 71 6.51 -17.06 10.79
CA THR A 71 7.91 -17.44 11.04
C THR A 71 8.90 -16.40 10.49
N TYR A 72 8.51 -15.67 9.45
CA TYR A 72 9.31 -14.59 8.86
C TYR A 72 9.58 -13.42 9.83
N PHE A 73 8.70 -13.19 10.82
CA PHE A 73 8.91 -12.19 11.87
C PHE A 73 9.56 -12.75 13.13
N LEU A 74 9.55 -14.07 13.34
CA LEU A 74 10.15 -14.71 14.52
C LEU A 74 11.68 -14.68 14.51
N HIS A 75 12.30 -14.60 13.32
CA HIS A 75 13.76 -14.61 13.18
C HIS A 75 14.38 -13.21 13.17
N SER A 76 13.56 -12.17 13.06
CA SER A 76 13.99 -10.76 12.98
C SER A 76 13.79 -10.00 14.30
N SER A 77 13.27 -10.67 15.35
CA SER A 77 12.92 -10.11 16.66
C SER A 77 14.08 -10.05 17.67
N GLY A 78 15.33 -10.13 17.21
CA GLY A 78 16.52 -10.33 18.05
C GLY A 78 16.76 -9.27 19.14
N GLU A 79 16.36 -8.01 18.97
CA GLU A 79 16.71 -6.95 19.96
C GLU A 79 15.66 -5.85 20.16
N ASP A 80 14.54 -5.80 19.41
CA ASP A 80 13.58 -4.68 19.42
C ASP A 80 12.21 -4.98 20.05
N ALA A 81 12.09 -6.09 20.79
CA ALA A 81 10.82 -6.57 21.33
C ALA A 81 10.18 -5.64 22.39
N ASP A 82 10.88 -4.62 22.88
CA ASP A 82 10.43 -3.82 24.02
C ASP A 82 9.49 -2.64 23.69
N SER A 83 9.33 -2.29 22.42
CA SER A 83 8.34 -1.28 22.00
C SER A 83 6.98 -1.93 21.74
N ARG A 84 6.24 -2.28 22.81
CA ARG A 84 4.92 -2.99 22.72
C ARG A 84 3.83 -2.26 21.94
N LEU A 85 4.02 -1.00 21.57
CA LEU A 85 3.07 -0.23 20.76
C LEU A 85 3.30 -0.43 19.25
N ASN A 86 4.56 -0.59 18.81
CA ASN A 86 4.93 -0.67 17.38
C ASN A 86 5.65 -1.96 16.97
N GLY A 87 5.88 -2.89 17.90
CA GLY A 87 6.56 -4.16 17.65
C GLY A 87 5.76 -5.18 16.82
N PHE A 88 6.47 -6.25 16.43
CA PHE A 88 5.93 -7.42 15.75
C PHE A 88 5.47 -8.47 16.76
N TYR A 89 4.41 -9.21 16.42
CA TYR A 89 3.88 -10.30 17.23
C TYR A 89 4.11 -11.67 16.58
N PRO A 90 4.20 -12.76 17.37
CA PRO A 90 4.33 -14.13 16.85
C PRO A 90 3.22 -14.59 15.90
N THR A 91 2.09 -13.88 15.86
CA THR A 91 0.94 -14.16 15.01
C THR A 91 0.82 -13.22 13.81
N ASP A 92 1.70 -12.22 13.73
CA ASP A 92 1.74 -11.29 12.60
C ASP A 92 2.21 -12.03 11.34
N LYS A 93 1.66 -11.68 10.19
CA LYS A 93 2.00 -12.28 8.90
C LYS A 93 2.44 -11.22 7.91
N LEU A 94 3.39 -11.59 7.05
CA LEU A 94 3.82 -10.70 5.97
C LEU A 94 2.92 -10.96 4.77
N LEU A 95 2.33 -9.89 4.25
CA LEU A 95 1.67 -9.88 2.96
C LEU A 95 2.47 -9.00 2.02
N VAL A 96 2.98 -9.59 0.94
CA VAL A 96 3.54 -8.84 -0.19
C VAL A 96 2.50 -8.81 -1.30
N THR A 97 2.09 -7.61 -1.70
CA THR A 97 1.10 -7.40 -2.75
C THR A 97 1.76 -6.76 -3.95
N LEU A 98 1.66 -7.38 -5.12
CA LEU A 98 2.08 -6.83 -6.40
C LEU A 98 0.82 -6.44 -7.20
N ALA A 99 0.45 -5.17 -7.13
CA ALA A 99 -0.64 -4.60 -7.92
C ALA A 99 -0.11 -4.26 -9.33
N VAL A 100 -0.55 -5.01 -10.32
CA VAL A 100 -0.29 -4.73 -11.74
C VAL A 100 -1.29 -3.69 -12.21
N LEU A 101 -0.77 -2.48 -12.41
CA LEU A 101 -1.56 -1.32 -12.77
C LEU A 101 -1.82 -1.32 -14.28
N PRO A 102 -3.02 -0.94 -14.74
CA PRO A 102 -3.33 -0.96 -16.15
C PRO A 102 -2.50 0.05 -16.90
N ASP A 103 -2.32 -0.19 -18.18
CA ASP A 103 -1.86 0.84 -19.11
C ASP A 103 -2.86 2.01 -19.08
N GLU A 104 -2.37 3.24 -18.91
CA GLU A 104 -3.21 4.42 -18.70
C GLU A 104 -4.09 4.75 -19.92
N GLN A 105 -3.65 4.38 -21.13
CA GLN A 105 -4.38 4.67 -22.36
C GLN A 105 -5.53 3.69 -22.60
N THR A 106 -5.27 2.40 -22.38
CA THR A 106 -6.20 1.30 -22.66
C THR A 106 -7.04 0.89 -21.46
N GLY A 107 -6.58 1.18 -20.25
CA GLY A 107 -7.18 0.69 -19.00
C GLY A 107 -6.97 -0.81 -18.78
N GLN A 108 -6.14 -1.49 -19.58
CA GLN A 108 -5.98 -2.95 -19.54
C GLN A 108 -4.65 -3.38 -18.90
N VAL A 109 -4.68 -4.57 -18.29
CA VAL A 109 -3.47 -5.28 -17.84
C VAL A 109 -3.10 -6.33 -18.89
N THR A 110 -1.81 -6.41 -19.23
CA THR A 110 -1.29 -7.36 -20.21
C THR A 110 -0.35 -8.37 -19.56
N TRP A 111 -0.52 -9.65 -19.91
CA TRP A 111 0.37 -10.74 -19.50
C TRP A 111 1.00 -11.41 -20.71
N ASN A 112 2.32 -11.29 -20.83
CA ASN A 112 3.12 -11.82 -21.93
C ASN A 112 3.78 -13.13 -21.52
N LEU A 113 3.80 -14.09 -22.45
CA LEU A 113 4.57 -15.31 -22.30
C LEU A 113 6.06 -14.95 -22.16
N VAL A 114 6.74 -15.59 -21.21
CA VAL A 114 8.19 -15.42 -21.02
C VAL A 114 8.87 -16.78 -20.94
N ASN A 115 10.03 -16.88 -21.58
CA ASN A 115 10.93 -18.00 -21.36
C ASN A 115 11.83 -17.65 -20.16
N ILE A 116 11.70 -18.39 -19.07
CA ILE A 116 12.48 -18.14 -17.84
C ILE A 116 13.98 -18.34 -18.04
N ASP A 117 14.38 -19.14 -19.03
CA ASP A 117 15.78 -19.46 -19.33
C ASP A 117 16.47 -18.32 -20.11
N THR A 118 15.69 -17.44 -20.75
CA THR A 118 16.24 -16.26 -21.44
C THR A 118 16.42 -15.06 -20.51
N LEU A 119 15.88 -15.12 -19.29
CA LEU A 119 16.05 -14.07 -18.30
C LEU A 119 17.44 -14.14 -17.66
N SER A 120 18.16 -13.02 -17.72
CA SER A 120 19.45 -12.89 -17.03
C SER A 120 19.31 -13.27 -15.54
N SER A 121 20.25 -14.08 -15.04
CA SER A 121 20.30 -14.42 -13.60
C SER A 121 20.36 -13.18 -12.71
N ARG A 122 21.02 -12.10 -13.16
CA ARG A 122 21.09 -10.81 -12.45
C ARG A 122 19.75 -10.06 -12.40
N ALA A 123 18.85 -10.35 -13.32
CA ALA A 123 17.51 -9.76 -13.34
C ALA A 123 16.50 -10.61 -12.56
N ARG A 124 16.85 -11.83 -12.13
CA ARG A 124 15.97 -12.71 -11.36
C ARG A 124 16.23 -12.53 -9.87
N VAL A 125 15.17 -12.31 -9.11
CA VAL A 125 15.21 -12.18 -7.66
C VAL A 125 14.54 -13.41 -7.04
N PRO A 126 15.21 -14.15 -6.15
CA PRO A 126 14.58 -15.25 -5.42
C PRO A 126 13.41 -14.74 -4.57
N LEU A 127 12.31 -15.50 -4.53
CA LEU A 127 11.15 -15.15 -3.70
C LEU A 127 11.51 -15.00 -2.22
N GLU A 128 12.45 -15.78 -1.71
CA GLU A 128 12.93 -15.67 -0.32
C GLU A 128 13.59 -14.31 -0.05
N ALA A 129 14.34 -13.77 -1.03
CA ALA A 129 14.95 -12.45 -0.90
C ALA A 129 13.88 -11.34 -0.90
N VAL A 130 12.79 -11.53 -1.65
CA VAL A 130 11.63 -10.62 -1.64
C VAL A 130 10.98 -10.58 -0.26
N LEU A 131 10.73 -11.74 0.35
CA LEU A 131 10.10 -11.83 1.66
C LEU A 131 10.98 -11.25 2.77
N ARG A 132 12.28 -11.57 2.74
CA ARG A 132 13.26 -10.99 3.67
C ARG A 132 13.30 -9.46 3.55
N ASN A 133 13.37 -8.94 2.32
CA ASN A 133 13.32 -7.50 2.09
C ASN A 133 12.03 -6.90 2.64
N GLY A 134 10.87 -7.54 2.43
CA GLY A 134 9.59 -7.09 3.00
C GLY A 134 9.62 -6.97 4.52
N VAL A 135 10.17 -7.96 5.22
CA VAL A 135 10.36 -7.90 6.68
C VAL A 135 11.30 -6.77 7.08
N GLU A 136 12.49 -6.68 6.46
CA GLU A 136 13.48 -5.64 6.76
C GLU A 136 12.92 -4.23 6.59
N GLN A 137 12.17 -4.00 5.51
CA GLN A 137 11.53 -2.72 5.23
C GLN A 137 10.41 -2.39 6.21
N LEU A 138 9.58 -3.37 6.60
CA LEU A 138 8.58 -3.17 7.63
C LEU A 138 9.22 -2.87 8.99
N VAL A 139 10.30 -3.56 9.36
CA VAL A 139 11.06 -3.28 10.59
C VAL A 139 11.62 -1.86 10.55
N ALA A 140 12.27 -1.46 9.45
CA ALA A 140 12.80 -0.12 9.27
C ALA A 140 11.70 0.95 9.37
N TYR A 141 10.55 0.73 8.72
CA TYR A 141 9.39 1.61 8.81
C TYR A 141 8.88 1.78 10.24
N LYS A 142 8.78 0.68 11.01
CA LYS A 142 8.33 0.73 12.41
C LYS A 142 9.30 1.44 13.34
N ARG A 143 10.61 1.35 13.07
CA ARG A 143 11.66 2.05 13.83
C ARG A 143 11.68 3.56 13.61
N GLN A 144 11.45 4.00 12.37
CA GLN A 144 11.57 5.41 12.01
C GLN A 144 10.30 6.24 12.29
N LEU A 145 9.28 5.63 12.93
CA LEU A 145 7.92 6.16 13.03
C LEU A 145 7.29 6.38 11.63
N PRO A 146 5.96 6.40 11.46
CA PRO A 146 5.30 6.26 10.15
C PRO A 146 5.39 7.52 9.27
N VAL A 147 6.60 7.92 8.88
CA VAL A 147 6.89 9.12 8.07
C VAL A 147 7.37 8.74 6.66
N LEU A 148 8.05 7.60 6.49
CA LEU A 148 8.66 7.20 5.22
C LEU A 148 7.93 6.04 4.53
N ASN A 149 6.82 6.38 3.87
CA ASN A 149 6.01 5.43 3.10
C ASN A 149 6.74 4.76 1.92
N MET A 150 7.85 5.34 1.45
CA MET A 150 8.68 4.79 0.38
C MET A 150 9.46 3.54 0.80
N LEU A 151 9.67 3.31 2.10
CA LEU A 151 10.36 2.10 2.56
C LEU A 151 9.55 0.84 2.22
N THR A 152 8.23 0.95 2.24
CA THR A 152 7.32 -0.21 2.16
C THR A 152 6.68 -0.37 0.79
N ARG A 153 7.16 0.38 -0.21
CA ARG A 153 6.63 0.37 -1.58
C ARG A 153 7.76 0.43 -2.61
N ARG A 154 7.58 -0.22 -3.75
CA ARG A 154 8.55 -0.20 -4.86
C ARG A 154 7.90 -0.49 -6.21
N LEU A 155 8.58 -0.10 -7.29
CA LEU A 155 8.09 -0.20 -8.68
C LEU A 155 8.97 -1.06 -9.61
N ASP A 156 10.09 -1.57 -9.10
CA ASP A 156 11.10 -2.26 -9.89
C ASP A 156 10.91 -3.78 -9.95
N TRP A 157 9.90 -4.33 -9.28
CA TRP A 157 9.64 -5.76 -9.25
C TRP A 157 8.51 -6.18 -10.18
N GLN A 158 8.74 -7.28 -10.89
CA GLN A 158 7.82 -7.83 -11.88
C GLN A 158 7.50 -9.29 -11.54
N PRO A 159 6.21 -9.65 -11.36
CA PRO A 159 5.82 -11.02 -11.05
C PRO A 159 5.93 -11.89 -12.30
N ILE A 160 6.52 -13.07 -12.15
CA ILE A 160 6.40 -14.17 -13.10
C ILE A 160 5.48 -15.22 -12.50
N ILE A 161 4.30 -15.40 -13.09
CA ILE A 161 3.31 -16.41 -12.68
C ILE A 161 3.36 -17.61 -13.64
N LYS A 162 3.05 -18.80 -13.11
CA LYS A 162 2.91 -20.01 -13.91
C LYS A 162 1.45 -20.37 -14.10
N ARG A 163 1.04 -20.60 -15.35
CA ARG A 163 -0.29 -21.07 -15.74
C ARG A 163 -0.17 -22.14 -16.80
N GLN A 164 -0.81 -23.29 -16.56
CA GLN A 164 -0.85 -24.38 -17.54
C GLN A 164 0.56 -24.78 -18.05
N GLY A 165 1.55 -24.81 -17.15
CA GLY A 165 2.94 -25.14 -17.48
C GLY A 165 3.75 -24.04 -18.18
N ARG A 166 3.15 -22.88 -18.46
CA ARG A 166 3.80 -21.73 -19.10
C ARG A 166 3.98 -20.57 -18.12
N TYR A 167 5.01 -19.75 -18.35
CA TYR A 167 5.34 -18.61 -17.50
C TYR A 167 4.92 -17.30 -18.15
N TYR A 168 4.36 -16.40 -17.36
CA TYR A 168 3.86 -15.11 -17.81
C TYR A 168 4.39 -13.99 -16.93
N THR A 169 4.75 -12.87 -17.53
CA THR A 169 5.09 -11.62 -16.84
C THR A 169 4.32 -10.47 -17.47
N THR A 170 4.33 -9.30 -16.86
CA THR A 170 3.67 -8.12 -17.40
C THR A 170 4.67 -7.04 -17.83
N PRO A 171 4.40 -6.27 -18.91
CA PRO A 171 5.15 -5.05 -19.21
C PRO A 171 4.66 -3.85 -18.38
N ASN A 172 3.45 -3.95 -17.80
CA ASN A 172 2.80 -2.89 -17.04
C ASN A 172 3.63 -2.45 -15.82
N GLN A 173 3.28 -1.29 -15.27
CA GLN A 173 3.80 -0.86 -13.98
C GLN A 173 3.25 -1.77 -12.88
N VAL A 174 4.12 -2.17 -11.97
CA VAL A 174 3.74 -3.01 -10.83
C VAL A 174 4.10 -2.26 -9.56
N LEU A 175 3.09 -1.92 -8.76
CA LEU A 175 3.28 -1.43 -7.42
C LEU A 175 3.38 -2.62 -6.47
N THR A 176 4.57 -2.80 -5.89
CA THR A 176 4.75 -3.74 -4.78
C THR A 176 4.53 -2.99 -3.47
N GLU A 177 3.67 -3.53 -2.61
CA GLU A 177 3.40 -3.02 -1.26
C GLU A 177 3.63 -4.13 -0.22
N TYR A 178 4.26 -3.76 0.90
CA TYR A 178 4.41 -4.65 2.05
C TYR A 178 3.41 -4.31 3.13
N PHE A 179 2.70 -5.33 3.59
CA PHE A 179 1.74 -5.21 4.65
C PHE A 179 2.05 -6.16 5.81
N LEU A 180 1.83 -5.65 7.01
CA LEU A 180 1.78 -6.39 8.25
C LEU A 180 0.34 -6.79 8.55
N VAL A 181 0.01 -8.06 8.36
CA VAL A 181 -1.34 -8.58 8.64
C VAL A 181 -1.40 -9.05 10.08
N ARG A 182 -2.34 -8.52 10.87
CA ARG A 182 -2.50 -8.89 12.29
C ARG A 182 -3.95 -8.94 12.73
N ARG A 183 -4.20 -9.61 13.86
CA ARG A 183 -5.52 -9.73 14.49
C ARG A 183 -5.48 -9.29 15.95
N ARG A 184 -5.11 -8.04 16.20
CA ARG A 184 -5.02 -7.49 17.55
C ARG A 184 -6.25 -6.63 17.85
N PRO A 185 -7.00 -6.91 18.92
CA PRO A 185 -8.08 -6.02 19.34
C PRO A 185 -7.48 -4.66 19.74
N VAL A 186 -7.88 -3.61 19.03
CA VAL A 186 -7.55 -2.22 19.36
C VAL A 186 -8.82 -1.39 19.27
N TRP A 187 -9.06 -0.55 20.26
CA TRP A 187 -10.30 0.22 20.36
C TRP A 187 -10.21 1.56 19.63
N PHE A 188 -9.05 2.21 19.67
CA PHE A 188 -8.87 3.57 19.13
C PHE A 188 -8.11 3.54 17.79
N PRO A 189 -8.53 4.32 16.77
CA PRO A 189 -7.90 4.33 15.45
C PRO A 189 -6.47 4.87 15.44
N GLY A 190 -6.07 5.61 16.47
CA GLY A 190 -4.73 6.21 16.59
C GLY A 190 -3.57 5.20 16.58
N THR A 191 -3.82 3.90 16.76
CA THR A 191 -2.77 2.86 16.65
C THR A 191 -2.55 2.34 15.23
N ALA A 192 -3.30 2.85 14.24
CA ALA A 192 -3.13 2.48 12.83
C ALA A 192 -1.85 3.11 12.23
N ASP A 193 -1.43 2.58 11.09
CA ASP A 193 -0.37 3.13 10.23
C ASP A 193 -0.61 2.72 8.77
N ASN A 194 0.31 3.04 7.85
CA ASN A 194 0.11 2.79 6.41
C ASN A 194 0.32 1.36 5.94
N VAL A 195 0.79 0.47 6.81
CA VAL A 195 1.24 -0.86 6.38
C VAL A 195 0.57 -1.96 7.17
N THR A 196 -0.14 -1.64 8.25
CA THR A 196 -0.73 -2.62 9.14
C THR A 196 -2.19 -2.88 8.79
N LEU A 197 -2.48 -4.07 8.27
CA LEU A 197 -3.84 -4.58 8.09
C LEU A 197 -4.29 -5.26 9.39
N ASN A 198 -4.79 -4.47 10.34
CA ASN A 198 -5.26 -5.00 11.62
C ASN A 198 -6.73 -5.44 11.56
N CYS A 199 -6.97 -6.70 11.23
CA CYS A 199 -8.30 -7.33 11.23
C CYS A 199 -8.94 -7.43 12.63
N GLY A 200 -8.16 -7.22 13.69
CA GLY A 200 -8.66 -7.19 15.08
C GLY A 200 -9.22 -5.84 15.51
N ALA A 201 -8.91 -4.74 14.82
CA ALA A 201 -9.28 -3.38 15.20
C ALA A 201 -10.80 -3.15 15.26
N GLN A 202 -11.26 -2.27 16.14
CA GLN A 202 -12.63 -1.78 16.08
C GLN A 202 -12.81 -0.99 14.77
N PRO A 203 -13.89 -1.24 14.00
CA PRO A 203 -14.17 -0.45 12.81
C PRO A 203 -14.29 1.04 13.13
N PHE A 204 -13.68 1.87 12.30
CA PHE A 204 -13.75 3.32 12.32
C PHE A 204 -13.88 3.78 10.87
N ALA A 205 -15.10 4.06 10.43
CA ALA A 205 -15.41 4.41 9.04
C ALA A 205 -15.28 5.92 8.78
N PRO A 206 -15.25 6.37 7.50
CA PRO A 206 -15.27 7.79 7.17
C PRO A 206 -16.42 8.58 7.82
N ALA A 207 -17.60 7.95 7.98
CA ALA A 207 -18.74 8.55 8.65
C ALA A 207 -18.48 8.76 10.17
N ASP A 208 -17.79 7.84 10.83
CA ASP A 208 -17.41 7.95 12.24
C ASP A 208 -16.42 9.09 12.44
N PHE A 209 -15.47 9.25 11.52
CA PHE A 209 -14.56 10.39 11.50
C PHE A 209 -15.31 11.71 11.34
N ALA A 210 -16.20 11.83 10.36
CA ALA A 210 -17.01 13.02 10.16
C ALA A 210 -17.86 13.36 11.39
N ALA A 211 -18.46 12.36 12.04
CA ALA A 211 -19.20 12.53 13.28
C ALA A 211 -18.30 12.97 14.45
N LEU A 212 -17.10 12.42 14.57
CA LEU A 212 -16.10 12.83 15.55
C LEU A 212 -15.67 14.28 15.33
N GLN A 213 -15.36 14.69 14.09
CA GLN A 213 -15.03 16.08 13.78
C GLN A 213 -16.15 17.04 14.15
N LYS A 214 -17.41 16.71 13.81
CA LYS A 214 -18.59 17.51 14.19
C LYS A 214 -18.70 17.65 15.71
N ARG A 215 -18.56 16.54 16.46
CA ARG A 215 -18.58 16.58 17.94
C ARG A 215 -17.48 17.47 18.50
N LEU A 216 -16.25 17.37 17.98
CA LEU A 216 -15.14 18.21 18.44
C LEU A 216 -15.35 19.70 18.17
N ILE A 217 -16.01 20.06 17.06
CA ILE A 217 -16.39 21.45 16.78
C ILE A 217 -17.34 22.00 17.84
N LEU A 218 -18.31 21.18 18.28
CA LEU A 218 -19.29 21.56 19.30
C LEU A 218 -18.68 21.59 20.70
N THR A 219 -17.84 20.62 21.06
CA THR A 219 -17.20 20.52 22.38
C THR A 219 -16.09 21.56 22.56
N PHE A 220 -15.31 21.83 21.51
CA PHE A 220 -14.21 22.80 21.50
C PHE A 220 -14.49 23.90 20.47
N PRO A 221 -15.29 24.93 20.85
CA PRO A 221 -15.71 25.98 19.93
C PRO A 221 -14.54 26.88 19.49
N LYS A 222 -13.55 27.07 20.36
CA LYS A 222 -12.30 27.76 20.01
C LYS A 222 -11.40 26.82 19.23
N LEU A 223 -10.93 27.28 18.06
CA LEU A 223 -10.08 26.48 17.19
C LEU A 223 -8.75 26.08 17.86
N ALA A 224 -8.17 26.97 18.67
CA ALA A 224 -6.89 26.73 19.35
C ALA A 224 -6.94 25.57 20.37
N ASP A 225 -8.11 25.30 20.92
CA ASP A 225 -8.32 24.25 21.93
C ASP A 225 -8.78 22.93 21.29
N ARG A 226 -9.01 22.91 19.98
CA ARG A 226 -9.60 21.78 19.27
C ARG A 226 -8.53 20.73 18.93
N PRO A 227 -8.68 19.46 19.35
CA PRO A 227 -7.77 18.40 18.95
C PRO A 227 -7.71 18.21 17.43
N PHE A 228 -6.51 18.08 16.88
CA PHE A 228 -6.29 17.88 15.43
C PHE A 228 -6.38 16.40 15.03
N VAL A 229 -7.59 15.82 15.12
CA VAL A 229 -7.81 14.40 14.81
C VAL A 229 -7.46 14.04 13.37
N ALA A 230 -7.64 14.96 12.42
CA ALA A 230 -7.27 14.70 11.03
C ALA A 230 -5.77 14.36 10.89
N GLY A 231 -4.89 15.04 11.62
CA GLY A 231 -3.46 14.72 11.64
C GLY A 231 -3.12 13.37 12.27
N GLU A 232 -3.97 12.87 13.18
CA GLU A 232 -3.79 11.55 13.80
C GLU A 232 -4.26 10.39 12.92
N ILE A 233 -5.02 10.65 11.87
CA ILE A 233 -5.56 9.58 11.01
C ILE A 233 -5.08 9.66 9.57
N ILE A 234 -4.47 10.78 9.17
CA ILE A 234 -3.94 10.98 7.82
C ILE A 234 -2.83 9.99 7.53
N VAL A 235 -2.86 9.43 6.32
CA VAL A 235 -1.92 8.42 5.85
C VAL A 235 -1.83 7.28 6.87
N ARG A 236 -2.97 6.70 7.25
CA ARG A 236 -3.02 5.47 8.05
C ARG A 236 -4.17 4.61 7.52
N LEU A 237 -3.96 3.30 7.44
CA LEU A 237 -4.97 2.33 7.02
C LEU A 237 -5.86 1.97 8.20
N HIS A 238 -7.03 2.59 8.25
CA HIS A 238 -8.06 2.32 9.24
C HIS A 238 -9.00 1.25 8.73
N LEU A 239 -9.44 0.38 9.62
CA LEU A 239 -10.45 -0.60 9.27
C LEU A 239 -11.83 0.08 9.23
N ALA A 240 -12.43 0.23 8.05
CA ALA A 240 -13.76 0.81 7.89
C ALA A 240 -14.87 -0.17 8.27
N SER A 241 -14.75 -1.42 7.87
CA SER A 241 -15.80 -2.42 8.05
C SER A 241 -15.27 -3.84 8.10
N LYS A 242 -16.00 -4.71 8.80
CA LYS A 242 -15.79 -6.16 8.85
C LYS A 242 -17.08 -6.86 8.42
N ALA A 243 -17.02 -7.61 7.34
CA ALA A 243 -18.04 -8.58 6.94
C ALA A 243 -17.44 -10.00 7.05
N PRO A 244 -18.25 -11.07 6.96
CA PRO A 244 -17.73 -12.44 7.02
C PRO A 244 -16.56 -12.64 6.03
N ALA A 245 -15.35 -12.83 6.59
CA ALA A 245 -14.09 -12.99 5.87
C ALA A 245 -13.72 -11.85 4.89
N LEU A 246 -14.29 -10.65 5.03
CA LEU A 246 -13.96 -9.49 4.20
C LEU A 246 -13.76 -8.25 5.05
N TYR A 247 -12.62 -7.59 4.88
CA TYR A 247 -12.23 -6.40 5.61
C TYR A 247 -12.03 -5.26 4.63
N THR A 248 -12.64 -4.11 4.90
CA THR A 248 -12.41 -2.90 4.09
C THR A 248 -11.57 -1.93 4.89
N PHE A 249 -10.44 -1.53 4.34
CA PHE A 249 -9.56 -0.52 4.91
C PHE A 249 -9.64 0.77 4.08
N TRP A 250 -9.43 1.89 4.74
CA TRP A 250 -9.43 3.22 4.12
C TRP A 250 -8.35 4.09 4.75
N SER A 251 -7.93 5.11 4.01
CA SER A 251 -6.98 6.10 4.51
C SER A 251 -7.32 7.49 4.00
N ILE A 252 -6.88 8.52 4.74
CA ILE A 252 -6.93 9.89 4.25
C ILE A 252 -5.58 10.19 3.57
N PRO A 253 -5.56 10.55 2.29
CA PRO A 253 -4.33 10.87 1.57
C PRO A 253 -3.70 12.17 2.09
N LEU A 254 -2.37 12.26 2.02
CA LEU A 254 -1.65 13.52 2.22
C LEU A 254 -1.62 14.29 0.89
N LYS A 255 -2.05 15.55 0.87
CA LYS A 255 -2.07 16.35 -0.37
C LYS A 255 -0.72 17.00 -0.72
N VAL A 256 0.30 16.85 0.12
CA VAL A 256 1.63 17.45 -0.06
C VAL A 256 2.65 16.34 -0.28
N PHE A 257 3.42 16.43 -1.36
CA PHE A 257 4.45 15.46 -1.75
C PHE A 257 5.74 16.17 -2.15
N ASP A 258 6.88 15.55 -1.82
CA ASP A 258 8.21 16.11 -2.07
C ASP A 258 8.85 15.58 -3.38
N GLY A 259 8.16 14.73 -4.16
CA GLY A 259 8.63 14.35 -5.50
C GLY A 259 7.85 13.20 -6.17
N PRO A 260 8.00 13.01 -7.49
CA PRO A 260 7.45 11.88 -8.23
C PRO A 260 8.25 10.57 -8.03
N PRO A 261 7.65 9.37 -8.24
CA PRO A 261 6.23 9.16 -8.53
C PRO A 261 5.37 9.11 -7.26
N ALA A 262 4.25 9.85 -7.26
CA ALA A 262 3.34 9.99 -6.10
C ALA A 262 2.79 8.66 -5.58
N ILE A 263 2.62 7.66 -6.46
CA ILE A 263 2.10 6.34 -6.10
C ILE A 263 2.97 5.59 -5.07
N LEU A 264 4.26 5.91 -4.95
CA LEU A 264 5.15 5.34 -3.91
C LEU A 264 4.85 5.88 -2.50
N TYR A 265 4.17 7.01 -2.41
CA TYR A 265 3.83 7.62 -1.12
C TYR A 265 2.49 7.14 -0.60
N PHE A 266 1.53 6.81 -1.48
CA PHE A 266 0.17 6.47 -1.07
C PHE A 266 -0.20 5.01 -1.36
N GLY A 267 0.24 4.48 -2.51
CA GLY A 267 -0.15 3.17 -2.98
C GLY A 267 -1.68 3.00 -3.01
N ALA A 268 -2.18 1.89 -2.45
CA ALA A 268 -3.61 1.70 -2.28
C ALA A 268 -4.16 2.56 -1.12
N VAL A 269 -5.03 3.53 -1.43
CA VAL A 269 -5.64 4.45 -0.44
C VAL A 269 -6.76 3.75 0.33
N ASP A 270 -7.61 3.04 -0.40
CA ASP A 270 -8.60 2.13 0.15
C ASP A 270 -8.34 0.74 -0.41
N LEU A 271 -8.55 -0.28 0.41
CA LEU A 271 -8.38 -1.66 -0.03
C LEU A 271 -9.39 -2.61 0.61
N LYS A 272 -9.69 -3.70 -0.09
CA LYS A 272 -10.45 -4.84 0.41
C LYS A 272 -9.49 -6.00 0.63
N PHE A 273 -9.53 -6.58 1.82
CA PHE A 273 -8.67 -7.68 2.24
C PHE A 273 -9.51 -8.90 2.63
N LYS A 274 -9.09 -10.08 2.17
CA LYS A 274 -9.68 -11.38 2.52
C LYS A 274 -8.61 -12.28 3.16
N PRO A 275 -8.77 -12.73 4.42
CA PRO A 275 -7.81 -13.61 5.07
C PRO A 275 -7.55 -14.88 4.26
N GLY A 276 -6.29 -15.28 4.17
CA GLY A 276 -5.88 -16.45 3.39
C GLY A 276 -5.86 -16.24 1.87
N ILE A 277 -6.24 -15.06 1.37
CA ILE A 277 -6.08 -14.63 -0.03
C ILE A 277 -5.13 -13.43 -0.11
N GLY A 278 -5.41 -12.35 0.61
CA GLY A 278 -4.66 -11.09 0.51
C GLY A 278 -5.56 -9.92 0.12
N VAL A 279 -4.99 -8.93 -0.58
CA VAL A 279 -5.76 -7.82 -1.15
C VAL A 279 -6.54 -8.32 -2.36
N ILE A 280 -7.86 -8.07 -2.38
CA ILE A 280 -8.76 -8.49 -3.46
C ILE A 280 -9.33 -7.33 -4.29
N SER A 281 -9.07 -6.10 -3.85
CA SER A 281 -9.40 -4.86 -4.56
C SER A 281 -8.68 -3.70 -3.87
N GLY A 282 -8.25 -2.70 -4.64
CA GLY A 282 -7.60 -1.49 -4.12
C GLY A 282 -7.95 -0.28 -4.97
N LYS A 283 -7.87 0.91 -4.38
CA LYS A 283 -8.02 2.19 -5.09
C LYS A 283 -6.67 2.88 -5.23
N TYR A 284 -6.32 3.20 -6.48
CA TYR A 284 -5.02 3.80 -6.85
C TYR A 284 -5.23 5.17 -7.53
N PRO A 285 -5.82 6.16 -6.84
CA PRO A 285 -6.22 7.43 -7.46
C PRO A 285 -5.05 8.17 -8.14
N ASP A 286 -3.83 8.07 -7.61
CA ASP A 286 -2.64 8.70 -8.20
C ASP A 286 -2.28 8.11 -9.57
N HIS A 287 -2.46 6.79 -9.77
CA HIS A 287 -2.27 6.13 -11.06
C HIS A 287 -3.28 6.62 -12.10
N PHE A 288 -4.52 6.84 -11.68
CA PHE A 288 -5.60 7.23 -12.58
C PHE A 288 -5.80 8.76 -12.68
N HIS A 289 -4.89 9.54 -12.07
CA HIS A 289 -4.97 11.00 -11.98
C HIS A 289 -6.33 11.51 -11.48
N MET A 290 -6.87 10.84 -10.45
CA MET A 290 -8.19 11.16 -9.89
C MET A 290 -8.07 11.85 -8.55
N SER A 291 -8.99 12.79 -8.29
CA SER A 291 -9.24 13.25 -6.91
C SER A 291 -9.73 12.09 -6.05
N TYR A 292 -9.29 12.05 -4.81
CA TYR A 292 -9.68 11.03 -3.84
C TYR A 292 -11.19 11.04 -3.55
N ASP A 293 -11.82 12.23 -3.61
CA ASP A 293 -13.26 12.46 -3.40
C ASP A 293 -14.09 12.26 -4.68
N ASN A 294 -13.48 11.80 -5.78
CA ASN A 294 -14.17 11.59 -7.04
C ASN A 294 -15.18 10.42 -6.92
N GLY A 295 -16.42 10.61 -7.37
CA GLY A 295 -17.44 9.55 -7.39
C GLY A 295 -17.08 8.32 -8.24
N TYR A 296 -16.12 8.46 -9.18
CA TYR A 296 -15.54 7.36 -9.95
C TYR A 296 -14.37 6.66 -9.24
N ASN A 297 -13.91 7.16 -8.09
CA ASN A 297 -12.92 6.49 -7.25
C ASN A 297 -13.57 5.37 -6.43
N THR A 298 -14.11 4.39 -7.15
CA THR A 298 -14.78 3.20 -6.61
C THR A 298 -13.80 2.02 -6.55
N PHE A 299 -14.15 1.04 -5.73
CA PHE A 299 -13.44 -0.24 -5.75
C PHE A 299 -13.63 -0.93 -7.09
N PHE A 300 -12.60 -1.64 -7.53
CA PHE A 300 -12.72 -2.62 -8.60
C PHE A 300 -13.48 -3.84 -8.08
N ASP A 301 -14.41 -4.34 -8.88
CA ASP A 301 -15.10 -5.59 -8.63
C ASP A 301 -14.14 -6.76 -8.84
N THR A 302 -14.16 -7.73 -7.94
CA THR A 302 -13.34 -8.94 -8.08
C THR A 302 -13.97 -9.86 -9.13
N VAL A 303 -13.27 -10.05 -10.24
CA VAL A 303 -13.72 -10.91 -11.36
C VAL A 303 -13.37 -12.37 -11.09
N SER A 304 -12.15 -12.63 -10.62
CA SER A 304 -11.71 -13.99 -10.28
C SER A 304 -10.61 -14.00 -9.24
N ILE A 305 -10.50 -15.12 -8.53
CA ILE A 305 -9.42 -15.42 -7.58
C ILE A 305 -8.86 -16.80 -7.95
N GLU A 306 -7.56 -16.86 -8.19
CA GLU A 306 -6.80 -18.07 -8.52
C GLU A 306 -5.74 -18.30 -7.43
N VAL A 307 -5.66 -19.51 -6.89
CA VAL A 307 -4.55 -19.90 -6.00
C VAL A 307 -3.44 -20.48 -6.87
N LEU A 308 -2.36 -19.73 -7.04
CA LEU A 308 -1.21 -20.14 -7.86
C LEU A 308 -0.35 -21.16 -7.13
N THR A 309 -0.19 -21.00 -5.82
CA THR A 309 0.47 -21.98 -4.97
C THR A 309 -0.09 -21.92 -3.55
N SER A 310 -0.13 -23.06 -2.87
CA SER A 310 -0.52 -23.15 -1.46
C SER A 310 0.46 -24.07 -0.75
N PRO A 311 0.77 -23.82 0.53
CA PRO A 311 1.43 -24.81 1.37
C PRO A 311 0.62 -26.11 1.34
N LYS A 312 1.32 -27.24 1.33
CA LYS A 312 0.73 -28.57 1.45
C LYS A 312 0.22 -28.81 2.87
#